data_AF-A0A2I2UV23-F1
#
_entry.id   AF-A0A2I2UV23-F1
#
_cell.length_a   1.000
_cell.length_b   1.000
_cell.length_c   1.000
_cell.angle_alpha   90.00
_cell.angle_beta   90.00
_cell.angle_gamma   90.00
#
_symmetry.space_group_name_H-M   'P 1'
#
loop_
_entity.id
_entity.type
_entity.pdbx_description
1 polymer ?
#
loop_
_entity_poly.entity_id
_entity_poly.type
_entity_poly.pdbx_seq_one_letter_code
_entity_poly.pdbx_strand_id
1 'polypeptide(L)'
;MTSEVIEDEKQFYSKAKTYWKEVPPTVDGMLGGYGHISSIDISSSRKFLQRFLREGPNKTGTSCALDCGAGIGRITKRLLLPLFGVVDMVDVTEDFLIKAKTYLGEEGKRVTLISTWPSSCGAASRACAPTASLSSKTTWPRRA
;
A
#
# COMPACT_ATOMS: atom_id res chain seq x y z
N MET A 1 -7.32 -25.56 -5.54
CA MET A 1 -6.77 -24.61 -4.52
C MET A 1 -5.25 -24.59 -4.61
N THR A 2 -4.56 -23.58 -4.07
CA THR A 2 -3.08 -23.53 -4.12
C THR A 2 -2.40 -24.77 -3.52
N SER A 3 -3.09 -25.47 -2.61
CA SER A 3 -2.70 -26.78 -2.07
C SER A 3 -2.53 -27.90 -3.11
N GLU A 4 -3.05 -27.74 -4.33
CA GLU A 4 -2.85 -28.71 -5.43
C GLU A 4 -1.48 -28.59 -6.10
N VAL A 5 -0.79 -27.45 -5.91
CA VAL A 5 0.48 -27.14 -6.59
C VAL A 5 1.60 -26.69 -5.64
N ILE A 6 1.25 -26.31 -4.40
CA ILE A 6 2.20 -25.96 -3.34
C ILE A 6 2.29 -27.14 -2.38
N GLU A 7 3.40 -27.87 -2.46
CA GLU A 7 3.66 -29.03 -1.60
C GLU A 7 4.17 -28.61 -0.20
N ASP A 8 5.02 -27.59 -0.15
CA ASP A 8 5.60 -27.06 1.10
C ASP A 8 5.43 -25.54 1.16
N GLU A 9 4.54 -25.09 2.05
CA GLU A 9 4.24 -23.67 2.28
C GLU A 9 5.46 -22.88 2.78
N LYS A 10 6.28 -23.47 3.66
CA LYS A 10 7.50 -22.81 4.17
C LYS A 10 8.51 -22.64 3.05
N GLN A 11 8.66 -23.67 2.21
CA GLN A 11 9.54 -23.61 1.06
C GLN A 11 9.03 -22.60 0.02
N PHE A 12 7.72 -22.52 -0.19
CA PHE A 12 7.10 -21.57 -1.10
C PHE A 12 7.44 -20.12 -0.73
N TYR A 13 7.21 -19.73 0.53
CA TYR A 13 7.51 -18.36 0.97
C TYR A 13 9.00 -18.07 1.07
N SER A 14 9.83 -19.03 1.50
CA SER A 14 11.28 -18.81 1.56
C SER A 14 11.90 -18.65 0.17
N LYS A 15 11.47 -19.45 -0.83
CA LYS A 15 11.88 -19.29 -2.23
C LYS A 15 11.49 -17.92 -2.79
N ALA A 16 10.26 -17.47 -2.54
CA ALA A 16 9.81 -16.14 -2.96
C ALA A 16 10.64 -15.01 -2.33
N LYS A 17 10.95 -15.12 -1.03
CA LYS A 17 11.79 -14.14 -0.33
C LYS A 17 13.21 -14.08 -0.90
N THR A 18 13.82 -15.23 -1.22
CA THR A 18 15.15 -15.27 -1.85
C THR A 18 15.12 -14.64 -3.24
N TYR A 19 14.12 -14.97 -4.07
CA TYR A 19 13.97 -14.39 -5.39
C TYR A 19 13.93 -12.86 -5.36
N TRP A 20 13.06 -12.27 -4.53
CA TRP A 20 12.91 -10.81 -4.49
C TRP A 20 14.13 -10.07 -3.95
N LYS A 21 14.99 -10.73 -3.16
CA LYS A 21 16.29 -10.15 -2.75
C LYS A 21 17.26 -9.96 -3.92
N GLU A 22 17.17 -10.79 -4.94
CA GLU A 22 18.07 -10.74 -6.10
C GLU A 22 17.54 -9.81 -7.21
N VAL A 23 16.25 -9.48 -7.18
CA VAL A 23 15.63 -8.59 -8.15
C VAL A 23 16.15 -7.15 -7.96
N PRO A 24 16.62 -6.48 -9.02
CA PRO A 24 17.09 -5.09 -8.92
C PRO A 24 15.98 -4.14 -8.45
N PRO A 25 16.28 -3.19 -7.53
CA PRO A 25 15.30 -2.26 -7.00
C PRO A 25 15.00 -1.12 -7.99
N THR A 26 14.40 -1.47 -9.12
CA THR A 26 14.08 -0.60 -10.26
C THR A 26 12.65 -0.86 -10.73
N VAL A 27 12.07 0.06 -11.51
CA VAL A 27 10.71 -0.13 -12.08
C VAL A 27 10.65 -1.40 -12.95
N ASP A 28 11.72 -1.68 -13.67
CA ASP A 28 11.80 -2.87 -14.52
C ASP A 28 11.89 -4.17 -13.71
N GLY A 29 12.65 -4.16 -12.61
CA GLY A 29 12.69 -5.27 -11.65
C GLY A 29 11.32 -5.57 -11.02
N MET A 30 10.56 -4.53 -10.63
CA MET A 30 9.21 -4.71 -10.10
C MET A 30 8.22 -5.29 -11.12
N LEU A 31 8.51 -5.13 -12.41
CA LEU A 31 7.67 -5.58 -13.52
C LEU A 31 8.29 -6.74 -14.29
N GLY A 32 9.34 -7.38 -13.78
CA GLY A 32 9.99 -8.54 -14.39
C GLY A 32 10.43 -8.33 -15.85
N GLY A 33 10.99 -7.16 -16.18
CA GLY A 33 11.40 -6.83 -17.56
C GLY A 33 10.35 -6.08 -18.40
N TYR A 34 9.16 -5.84 -17.84
CA TYR A 34 8.07 -5.14 -18.52
C TYR A 34 7.95 -3.67 -18.08
N GLY A 35 9.05 -2.99 -17.75
CA GLY A 35 9.02 -1.59 -17.31
C GLY A 35 8.23 -0.64 -18.22
N HIS A 36 8.23 -0.92 -19.53
CA HIS A 36 7.55 -0.13 -20.57
C HIS A 36 6.01 -0.06 -20.43
N ILE A 37 5.36 -1.06 -19.81
CA ILE A 37 3.90 -1.04 -19.61
C ILE A 37 3.46 -0.25 -18.38
N SER A 38 4.40 0.25 -17.57
CA SER A 38 4.11 0.90 -16.29
C SER A 38 3.14 2.08 -16.41
N SER A 39 3.26 2.88 -17.47
CA SER A 39 2.37 4.03 -17.70
C SER A 39 0.92 3.60 -18.00
N ILE A 40 0.75 2.50 -18.74
CA ILE A 40 -0.55 1.95 -19.12
C ILE A 40 -1.26 1.41 -17.87
N ASP A 41 -0.55 0.61 -17.07
CA ASP A 41 -1.04 0.09 -15.80
C ASP A 41 -1.51 1.20 -14.83
N ILE A 42 -0.68 2.23 -14.63
CA ILE A 42 -1.04 3.37 -13.76
C ILE A 42 -2.26 4.14 -14.29
N SER A 43 -2.34 4.34 -15.61
CA SER A 43 -3.43 5.11 -16.22
C SER A 43 -4.77 4.39 -16.08
N SER A 44 -4.78 3.07 -16.30
CA SER A 44 -5.96 2.23 -16.13
C SER A 44 -6.39 2.17 -14.66
N SER A 45 -5.44 1.96 -13.74
CA SER A 45 -5.69 1.94 -12.30
C SER A 45 -6.26 3.27 -11.80
N ARG A 46 -5.75 4.41 -12.30
CA ARG A 46 -6.28 5.73 -11.95
C ARG A 46 -7.73 5.90 -12.40
N LYS A 47 -8.06 5.53 -13.63
CA LYS A 47 -9.44 5.58 -14.15
C LYS A 47 -10.38 4.71 -13.33
N PHE A 48 -9.92 3.51 -12.98
CA PHE A 48 -10.69 2.59 -12.14
C PHE A 48 -10.95 3.20 -10.75
N LEU A 49 -9.91 3.69 -10.08
CA LEU A 49 -10.04 4.23 -8.73
C LEU A 49 -10.86 5.52 -8.67
N GLN A 50 -10.79 6.37 -9.70
CA GLN A 50 -11.56 7.62 -9.77
C GLN A 50 -13.07 7.42 -9.66
N ARG A 51 -13.60 6.29 -10.15
CA ARG A 51 -15.03 5.97 -10.03
C ARG A 51 -15.47 5.93 -8.56
N PHE A 52 -14.65 5.32 -7.70
CA PHE A 52 -14.94 5.19 -6.27
C PHE A 52 -14.69 6.48 -5.48
N LEU A 53 -13.75 7.31 -5.92
CA LEU A 53 -13.40 8.56 -5.22
C LEU A 53 -14.32 9.73 -5.60
N ARG A 54 -14.90 9.74 -6.80
CA ARG A 54 -15.61 10.92 -7.33
C ARG A 54 -17.10 10.71 -7.55
N GLU A 55 -17.54 9.49 -7.82
CA GLU A 55 -18.90 9.19 -8.26
C GLU A 55 -19.72 8.51 -7.16
N GLY A 56 -21.04 8.63 -7.23
CA GLY A 56 -21.97 7.96 -6.33
C GLY A 56 -22.11 8.59 -4.93
N PRO A 57 -23.09 8.11 -4.14
CA PRO A 57 -23.36 8.61 -2.79
C PRO A 57 -22.34 8.11 -1.74
N ASN A 58 -21.67 6.98 -2.00
CA ASN A 58 -20.78 6.30 -1.05
C ASN A 58 -19.30 6.42 -1.49
N LYS A 59 -18.81 7.67 -1.58
CA LYS A 59 -17.44 7.93 -2.04
C LYS A 59 -16.41 7.42 -1.04
N THR A 60 -15.37 6.78 -1.55
CA THR A 60 -14.22 6.38 -0.73
C THR A 60 -13.46 7.61 -0.26
N GLY A 61 -13.07 7.63 1.02
CA GLY A 61 -12.24 8.71 1.57
C GLY A 61 -10.83 8.72 0.98
N THR A 62 -10.21 9.90 0.95
CA THR A 62 -8.88 10.13 0.38
C THR A 62 -7.84 10.51 1.44
N SER A 63 -8.09 10.19 2.71
CA SER A 63 -7.18 10.55 3.81
C SER A 63 -5.90 9.72 3.81
N CYS A 64 -6.03 8.40 3.74
CA CYS A 64 -4.93 7.44 3.81
C CYS A 64 -5.15 6.26 2.84
N ALA A 65 -4.08 5.78 2.23
CA ALA A 65 -4.03 4.52 1.50
C ALA A 65 -2.89 3.63 2.03
N LEU A 66 -3.01 2.31 1.82
CA LEU A 66 -1.95 1.32 2.10
C LEU A 66 -1.54 0.64 0.78
N ASP A 67 -0.26 0.66 0.46
CA ASP A 67 0.34 -0.07 -0.66
C ASP A 67 0.96 -1.37 -0.14
N CYS A 68 0.36 -2.51 -0.49
CA CYS A 68 0.76 -3.84 -0.03
C CYS A 68 1.66 -4.53 -1.07
N GLY A 69 2.84 -5.01 -0.67
CA GLY A 69 3.83 -5.49 -1.63
C GLY A 69 4.32 -4.34 -2.51
N ALA A 70 4.55 -3.19 -1.88
CA ALA A 70 4.73 -1.92 -2.57
C ALA A 70 6.05 -1.86 -3.39
N GLY A 71 6.99 -2.76 -3.10
CA GLY A 71 8.34 -2.73 -3.62
C GLY A 71 8.97 -1.36 -3.42
N ILE A 72 9.56 -0.82 -4.48
CA ILE A 72 10.19 0.51 -4.44
C ILE A 72 9.18 1.68 -4.40
N GLY A 73 7.87 1.41 -4.35
CA GLY A 73 6.82 2.43 -4.35
C GLY A 73 6.39 2.90 -5.74
N ARG A 74 6.42 2.02 -6.75
CA ARG A 74 6.01 2.35 -8.13
C ARG A 74 4.55 2.86 -8.18
N ILE A 75 3.65 2.14 -7.52
CA ILE A 75 2.23 2.47 -7.41
C ILE A 75 2.06 3.69 -6.51
N THR A 76 2.62 3.66 -5.30
CA THR A 76 2.64 4.79 -4.37
C THR A 76 2.99 6.12 -5.06
N LYS A 77 4.11 6.17 -5.81
CA LYS A 77 4.59 7.40 -6.46
C LYS A 77 3.60 8.00 -7.47
N ARG A 78 3.05 7.18 -8.36
CA ARG A 78 2.33 7.66 -9.56
C ARG A 78 0.81 7.54 -9.43
N LEU A 79 0.30 6.74 -8.51
CA LEU A 79 -1.13 6.51 -8.32
C LEU A 79 -1.62 7.02 -6.97
N LEU A 80 -1.03 6.59 -5.86
CA LEU A 80 -1.61 6.83 -4.53
C LEU A 80 -1.28 8.21 -3.99
N LEU A 81 -0.01 8.64 -4.01
CA LEU A 81 0.38 9.96 -3.53
C LEU A 81 -0.36 11.13 -4.19
N PRO A 82 -0.69 11.10 -5.50
CA PRO A 82 -1.54 12.12 -6.12
C PRO A 82 -3.01 12.11 -5.70
N LEU A 83 -3.50 11.02 -5.09
CA LEU A 83 -4.92 10.81 -4.78
C LEU A 83 -5.23 10.81 -3.29
N PHE A 84 -4.26 10.50 -2.43
CA PHE A 84 -4.42 10.38 -0.98
C PHE A 84 -3.51 11.34 -0.23
N GLY A 85 -3.95 11.79 0.95
CA GLY A 85 -3.20 12.68 1.82
C GLY A 85 -1.89 12.06 2.30
N VAL A 86 -1.96 10.84 2.83
CA VAL A 86 -0.81 10.03 3.24
C VAL A 86 -0.89 8.62 2.67
N VAL A 87 0.25 7.93 2.59
CA VAL A 87 0.32 6.54 2.12
C VAL A 87 1.21 5.73 3.05
N ASP A 88 0.72 4.61 3.55
CA ASP A 88 1.57 3.63 4.20
C ASP A 88 2.03 2.59 3.17
N MET A 89 3.27 2.14 3.26
CA MET A 89 3.84 1.11 2.39
C MET A 89 4.31 -0.07 3.23
N VAL A 90 3.96 -1.28 2.81
CA VAL A 90 4.45 -2.52 3.41
C VAL A 90 5.04 -3.42 2.33
N ASP A 91 6.25 -3.94 2.59
CA ASP A 91 6.92 -4.92 1.73
C ASP A 91 7.81 -5.85 2.57
N VAL A 92 8.00 -7.08 2.12
CA VAL A 92 8.85 -8.08 2.78
C VAL A 92 10.34 -7.87 2.48
N THR A 93 10.66 -7.19 1.39
CA THR A 93 12.03 -6.95 0.92
C THR A 93 12.49 -5.56 1.37
N GLU A 94 13.31 -5.55 2.43
CA GLU A 94 13.76 -4.31 3.07
C GLU A 94 14.52 -3.37 2.11
N ASP A 95 15.33 -3.91 1.21
CA ASP A 95 16.08 -3.14 0.22
C ASP A 95 15.17 -2.30 -0.69
N PHE A 96 13.96 -2.80 -0.97
CA PHE A 96 12.98 -2.05 -1.75
C PHE A 96 12.42 -0.87 -0.98
N LEU A 97 12.12 -1.04 0.32
CA LEU A 97 11.66 0.05 1.18
C LEU A 97 12.76 1.10 1.40
N ILE A 98 14.01 0.68 1.52
CA ILE A 98 15.16 1.60 1.57
C ILE A 98 15.25 2.39 0.27
N LYS A 99 15.16 1.71 -0.88
CA LYS A 99 15.16 2.37 -2.20
C LYS A 99 14.00 3.35 -2.35
N ALA A 100 12.81 3.00 -1.84
CA ALA A 100 11.61 3.81 -1.92
C ALA A 100 11.82 5.22 -1.37
N LYS A 101 12.59 5.39 -0.29
CA LYS A 101 12.92 6.72 0.28
C LYS A 101 13.50 7.67 -0.78
N THR A 102 14.44 7.17 -1.59
CA THR A 102 15.04 7.96 -2.67
C THR A 102 14.16 8.03 -3.91
N TYR A 103 13.46 6.93 -4.24
CA TYR A 103 12.62 6.86 -5.44
C TYR A 103 11.41 7.79 -5.35
N LEU A 104 10.79 7.93 -4.17
CA LEU A 104 9.62 8.78 -3.98
C LEU A 104 9.94 10.28 -4.03
N GLY A 105 11.19 10.66 -3.71
CA GLY A 105 11.61 12.06 -3.66
C GLY A 105 10.90 12.83 -2.55
N GLU A 106 10.63 14.12 -2.77
CA GLU A 106 10.00 15.00 -1.75
C GLU A 106 8.64 14.51 -1.27
N GLU A 107 7.87 13.88 -2.15
CA GLU A 107 6.54 13.33 -1.82
C GLU A 107 6.63 12.16 -0.82
N GLY A 108 7.81 11.55 -0.67
CA GLY A 108 8.08 10.51 0.33
C GLY A 108 7.87 10.97 1.77
N LYS A 109 7.83 12.29 2.05
CA LYS A 109 7.50 12.84 3.38
C LYS A 109 6.08 12.49 3.84
N ARG A 110 5.18 12.16 2.90
CA ARG A 110 3.81 11.73 3.17
C ARG A 110 3.67 10.21 3.26
N VAL A 111 4.80 9.49 3.27
CA VAL A 111 4.83 8.03 3.28
C VAL A 111 5.39 7.46 4.58
N THR A 112 4.67 6.51 5.18
CA THR A 112 5.20 5.67 6.27
C THR A 112 5.65 4.34 5.69
N LEU A 113 6.90 3.93 5.98
CA LEU A 113 7.41 2.63 5.57
C LEU A 113 7.27 1.64 6.74
N ILE A 114 6.53 0.56 6.52
CA ILE A 114 6.28 -0.50 7.49
C ILE A 114 7.16 -1.70 7.10
N SER A 115 8.37 -1.77 7.66
CA SER A 115 9.31 -2.89 7.44
C SER A 115 9.21 -3.98 8.51
N THR A 116 8.67 -3.66 9.68
CA THR A 116 8.41 -4.59 10.78
C THR A 116 7.08 -4.27 11.43
N TRP A 117 6.34 -5.30 11.84
CA TRP A 117 5.19 -5.10 12.71
C TRP A 117 5.73 -4.69 14.08
N PRO A 118 5.34 -3.52 14.64
CA PRO A 118 5.78 -3.18 15.97
C PRO A 118 5.29 -4.26 16.95
N SER A 119 6.19 -4.79 17.76
CA SER A 119 5.93 -5.83 18.76
C SER A 119 4.86 -5.43 19.78
N SER A 120 4.50 -4.15 19.79
CA SER A 120 3.35 -3.58 20.49
C SER A 120 2.56 -2.74 19.51
N CYS A 121 1.26 -2.99 19.43
CA CYS A 121 0.30 -2.10 18.80
C CYS A 121 0.31 -0.78 19.62
N GLY A 122 1.19 0.16 19.26
CA GLY A 122 1.48 1.36 20.03
C GLY A 122 1.51 2.59 19.13
N ALA A 123 0.34 3.23 19.01
CA ALA A 123 0.14 4.64 18.65
C ALA A 123 0.97 5.20 17.47
N ALA A 124 0.52 4.95 16.24
CA ALA A 124 0.63 5.98 15.20
C ALA A 124 -0.55 6.95 15.33
N SER A 125 -0.54 7.80 16.36
CA SER A 125 -1.45 8.93 16.44
C SER A 125 -0.96 10.02 15.47
N ARG A 126 -1.41 9.96 14.22
CA ARG A 126 -1.48 11.16 13.39
C ARG A 126 -2.92 11.39 12.96
N ALA A 127 -3.40 12.56 13.36
CA ALA A 127 -4.79 12.95 13.39
C ALA A 127 -5.43 12.92 11.99
N CYS A 128 -6.36 12.00 11.78
CA CYS A 128 -7.56 12.32 11.03
C CYS A 128 -8.60 12.77 12.06
N ALA A 129 -8.68 14.07 12.31
CA ALA A 129 -9.85 14.65 12.96
C ALA A 129 -10.96 14.77 11.91
N PRO A 130 -12.09 14.05 12.04
CA PRO A 130 -13.27 14.40 11.26
C PRO A 130 -13.90 15.64 11.91
N THR A 131 -13.96 16.76 11.18
CA THR A 131 -14.93 17.80 11.47
C THR A 131 -16.32 17.25 11.14
N ALA A 132 -16.91 16.55 12.10
CA ALA A 132 -18.32 16.20 12.10
C ALA A 132 -18.96 16.86 13.32
N SER A 133 -19.86 17.81 13.04
CA SER A 133 -20.72 18.49 13.99
C SER A 133 -21.49 17.50 14.88
N LEU A 134 -21.60 17.86 16.17
CA LEU A 134 -22.36 17.15 17.20
C LEU A 134 -23.78 16.75 16.73
N SER A 135 -24.14 15.48 16.92
CA SER A 135 -25.52 15.10 17.26
C SER A 135 -25.56 13.77 18.01
N SER A 136 -25.98 13.87 19.28
CA SER A 136 -26.70 12.88 20.11
C SER A 136 -26.25 11.41 20.15
N LYS A 137 -25.84 11.00 21.36
CA LYS A 137 -25.53 9.64 21.84
C LYS A 137 -26.73 8.68 21.68
N THR A 138 -26.47 7.47 21.16
CA THR A 138 -27.34 6.30 21.39
C THR A 138 -26.47 5.08 21.71
N THR A 139 -26.65 4.55 22.92
CA THR A 139 -26.03 3.33 23.47
C THR A 139 -26.61 2.06 22.84
N TRP A 140 -25.75 1.12 22.46
CA TRP A 140 -26.12 -0.24 22.05
C TRP A 140 -26.02 -1.23 23.23
N PRO A 141 -26.98 -2.15 23.43
CA PRO A 141 -26.88 -3.18 24.47
C PRO A 141 -26.06 -4.39 23.99
N ARG A 142 -25.27 -4.96 24.92
CA ARG A 142 -24.57 -6.24 24.74
C ARG A 142 -25.60 -7.37 24.73
N ARG A 143 -25.50 -8.28 23.76
CA ARG A 143 -26.29 -9.51 23.71
C ARG A 143 -25.51 -10.62 24.43
N ALA A 144 -26.25 -11.38 25.23
CA ALA A 144 -25.81 -12.57 25.96
C ALA A 144 -25.39 -13.71 25.02
#